data_AF-A0A0F9SNS1-F1
#
_entry.id   AF-A0A0F9SNS1-F1
#
_cell.length_a   1.000
_cell.length_b   1.000
_cell.length_c   1.000
_cell.angle_alpha   90.00
_cell.angle_beta   90.00
_cell.angle_gamma   90.00
#
_symmetry.space_group_name_H-M   'P 1'
#
loop_
_entity.id
_entity.type
_entity.pdbx_description
1 polymer ?
#
loop_
_entity_poly.entity_id
_entity_poly.type
_entity_poly.pdbx_seq_one_letter_code
_entity_poly.pdbx_strand_id
1 'polypeptide(L)'
;MLIYLLVACDRLEEKREKKLRQSLPELQAALQTYADANTANNVTLINECDSDDSADWQLGITQPVTKNIHLNFPVSLFNSLAEQYGIDCEVGFIGEGVREPVSYFGKREGAGEAFLIAEYLGL
;
A
#
# COMPACT_ATOMS: atom_id res chain seq x y z
N MET A 1 3.34 13.04 -10.47
CA MET A 1 4.20 12.12 -9.69
C MET A 1 3.63 10.73 -9.80
N LEU A 2 4.45 9.68 -9.85
CA LEU A 2 3.98 8.31 -9.70
C LEU A 2 4.24 7.87 -8.26
N ILE A 3 3.19 7.46 -7.56
CA ILE A 3 3.31 6.96 -6.19
C ILE A 3 3.10 5.46 -6.15
N TYR A 4 3.54 4.84 -5.06
CA TYR A 4 3.15 3.49 -4.68
C TYR A 4 2.62 3.46 -3.24
N LEU A 5 1.74 2.50 -2.97
CA LEU A 5 1.37 2.09 -1.62
C LEU A 5 1.51 0.58 -1.53
N LEU A 6 2.14 0.08 -0.48
CA LEU A 6 2.39 -1.35 -0.24
C LEU A 6 1.93 -1.77 1.15
N VAL A 7 1.55 -3.03 1.28
CA VAL A 7 1.46 -3.72 2.56
C VAL A 7 2.88 -4.01 3.05
N ALA A 8 3.21 -3.60 4.28
CA ALA A 8 4.48 -3.92 4.90
C ALA A 8 4.48 -5.40 5.32
N CYS A 9 5.12 -6.24 4.50
CA CYS A 9 5.17 -7.69 4.70
C CYS A 9 6.42 -8.13 5.49
N ASP A 10 7.34 -7.22 5.80
CA ASP A 10 8.58 -7.48 6.52
C ASP A 10 8.42 -7.32 8.04
N ARG A 11 9.38 -7.90 8.80
CA ARG A 11 9.49 -7.77 10.27
C ARG A 11 8.20 -8.12 11.04
N LEU A 12 7.39 -9.00 10.46
CA LEU A 12 6.18 -9.52 11.08
C LEU A 12 6.55 -10.62 12.09
N GLU A 13 5.85 -10.62 13.22
CA GLU A 13 5.90 -11.75 14.16
C GLU A 13 5.18 -12.96 13.54
N GLU A 14 5.60 -14.19 13.86
CA GLU A 14 5.07 -15.44 13.23
C GLU A 14 3.54 -15.51 13.17
N LYS A 15 2.84 -15.06 14.22
CA LYS A 15 1.36 -15.03 14.23
C LYS A 15 0.78 -14.07 13.19
N ARG A 16 1.40 -12.91 13.00
CA ARG A 16 0.96 -11.91 12.01
C ARG A 16 1.31 -12.36 10.61
N GLU A 17 2.48 -12.96 10.43
CA GLU A 17 2.89 -13.56 9.17
C GLU A 17 1.88 -14.62 8.70
N LYS A 18 1.51 -15.54 9.59
CA LYS A 18 0.46 -16.54 9.31
C LYS A 18 -0.88 -15.89 8.95
N LYS A 19 -1.28 -14.83 9.65
CA LYS A 19 -2.52 -14.10 9.36
C LYS A 19 -2.45 -13.38 8.01
N LEU A 20 -1.33 -12.75 7.68
CA LEU A 20 -1.09 -12.11 6.39
C LEU A 20 -1.24 -13.13 5.25
N ARG A 21 -0.55 -14.27 5.35
CA ARG A 21 -0.64 -15.36 4.36
C ARG A 21 -2.07 -15.88 4.19
N GLN A 22 -2.80 -16.07 5.30
CA GLN A 22 -4.22 -16.48 5.25
C GLN A 22 -5.12 -15.43 4.61
N SER A 23 -4.79 -14.15 4.78
CA SER A 23 -5.56 -13.01 4.27
C SER A 23 -5.14 -12.58 2.87
N LEU A 24 -4.08 -13.18 2.30
CA LEU A 24 -3.53 -12.82 1.00
C LEU A 24 -4.59 -12.78 -0.12
N PRO A 25 -5.47 -13.80 -0.28
CA PRO A 25 -6.47 -13.78 -1.35
C PRO A 25 -7.46 -12.61 -1.23
N GLU A 26 -7.82 -12.24 0.01
CA GLU A 26 -8.75 -11.13 0.26
C GLU A 26 -8.07 -9.78 0.01
N LEU A 27 -6.81 -9.62 0.44
CA LEU A 27 -6.00 -8.43 0.17
C LEU A 27 -5.80 -8.22 -1.32
N GLN A 28 -5.42 -9.28 -2.06
CA GLN A 28 -5.29 -9.24 -3.52
C GLN A 28 -6.60 -8.85 -4.19
N ALA A 29 -7.73 -9.45 -3.78
CA ALA A 29 -9.04 -9.13 -4.34
C ALA A 29 -9.45 -7.66 -4.08
N ALA A 30 -9.19 -7.13 -2.87
CA ALA A 30 -9.49 -5.74 -2.54
C ALA A 30 -8.66 -4.75 -3.38
N LEU A 31 -7.36 -5.01 -3.52
CA LEU A 31 -6.48 -4.16 -4.33
C LEU A 31 -6.79 -4.26 -5.82
N GLN A 32 -7.09 -5.46 -6.33
CA GLN A 32 -7.53 -5.67 -7.71
C GLN A 32 -8.83 -4.91 -7.99
N THR A 33 -9.82 -5.00 -7.09
CA THR A 33 -11.09 -4.27 -7.21
C THR A 33 -10.85 -2.76 -7.28
N TYR A 34 -9.94 -2.22 -6.45
CA TYR A 34 -9.59 -0.81 -6.50
C TYR A 34 -8.90 -0.43 -7.82
N ALA A 35 -7.95 -1.24 -8.31
CA ALA A 35 -7.26 -1.00 -9.57
C ALA A 35 -8.23 -1.03 -10.77
N ASP A 36 -9.13 -2.01 -10.82
CA ASP A 36 -10.14 -2.15 -11.87
C ASP A 36 -11.11 -0.95 -11.87
N ALA A 37 -11.55 -0.50 -10.68
CA ALA A 37 -12.42 0.67 -10.54
C ALA A 37 -11.72 1.98 -10.96
N ASN A 38 -10.38 2.00 -10.98
CA ASN A 38 -9.57 3.18 -11.25
C ASN A 38 -8.66 3.02 -12.47
N THR A 39 -9.00 2.15 -13.42
CA THR A 39 -8.22 1.96 -14.66
C THR A 39 -8.07 3.26 -15.44
N ALA A 40 -9.11 4.11 -15.47
CA ALA A 40 -9.05 5.43 -16.12
C ALA A 40 -8.04 6.39 -15.49
N ASN A 41 -7.64 6.15 -14.23
CA ASN A 41 -6.63 6.91 -13.50
C ASN A 41 -5.25 6.24 -13.55
N ASN A 42 -5.07 5.21 -14.39
CA ASN A 42 -3.83 4.43 -14.52
C ASN A 42 -3.35 3.82 -13.19
N VAL A 43 -4.29 3.40 -12.34
CA VAL A 43 -3.94 2.61 -11.15
C VAL A 43 -3.56 1.20 -11.58
N THR A 44 -2.44 0.69 -11.08
CA THR A 44 -1.95 -0.66 -11.39
C THR A 44 -1.72 -1.44 -10.11
N LEU A 45 -2.17 -2.69 -10.07
CA LEU A 45 -1.90 -3.62 -8.98
C LEU A 45 -0.43 -4.05 -8.98
N ILE A 46 0.20 -4.06 -7.81
CA ILE A 46 1.46 -4.75 -7.53
C ILE A 46 1.09 -6.04 -6.81
N ASN A 47 1.40 -7.20 -7.41
CA ASN A 47 1.08 -8.50 -6.85
C ASN A 47 2.25 -9.47 -7.04
N GLU A 48 3.34 -9.20 -6.34
CA GLU A 48 4.55 -10.02 -6.34
C GLU A 48 4.58 -10.81 -5.02
N CYS A 49 3.78 -11.87 -4.93
CA CYS A 49 3.61 -12.68 -3.71
C CYS A 49 3.94 -14.17 -3.92
N ASP A 50 4.76 -14.47 -4.94
CA ASP A 50 5.11 -15.86 -5.31
C ASP A 50 6.23 -16.45 -4.44
N SER A 51 6.88 -15.65 -3.58
CA SER A 51 7.94 -16.12 -2.68
C SER A 51 7.37 -16.96 -1.53
N ASP A 52 8.12 -17.97 -1.09
CA ASP A 52 7.81 -18.68 0.15
C ASP A 52 8.04 -17.80 1.39
N ASP A 53 8.92 -16.79 1.30
CA ASP A 53 9.14 -15.81 2.37
C ASP A 53 8.25 -14.59 2.13
N SER A 54 7.33 -14.33 3.06
CA SER A 54 6.45 -13.17 2.97
C SER A 54 7.19 -11.83 3.11
N ALA A 55 8.39 -11.81 3.68
CA ALA A 55 9.19 -10.59 3.76
C ALA A 55 9.61 -10.08 2.37
N ASP A 56 9.65 -10.96 1.36
CA ASP A 56 9.96 -10.59 -0.03
C ASP A 56 8.72 -10.15 -0.82
N TRP A 57 7.52 -10.26 -0.23
CA TRP A 57 6.29 -9.95 -0.94
C TRP A 57 6.15 -8.45 -1.19
N GLN A 58 5.70 -8.11 -2.39
CA GLN A 58 5.26 -6.77 -2.73
C GLN A 58 3.80 -6.83 -3.16
N LEU A 59 2.93 -6.36 -2.26
CA LEU A 59 1.49 -6.32 -2.48
C LEU A 59 0.99 -4.90 -2.28
N GLY A 60 0.35 -4.33 -3.30
CA GLY A 60 -0.13 -2.96 -3.22
C GLY A 60 -0.55 -2.39 -4.57
N ILE A 61 -0.39 -1.07 -4.74
CA ILE A 61 -0.75 -0.39 -5.99
C ILE A 61 0.30 0.65 -6.36
N THR A 62 0.35 0.99 -7.66
CA THR A 62 0.90 2.24 -8.15
C THR A 62 -0.21 3.14 -8.68
N GLN A 63 -0.06 4.45 -8.53
CA GLN A 63 -1.04 5.42 -8.99
C GLN A 63 -0.36 6.76 -9.36
N PRO A 64 -0.64 7.34 -10.54
CA PRO A 64 -0.28 8.72 -10.82
C PRO A 64 -1.08 9.71 -9.95
N VAL A 65 -0.37 10.64 -9.33
CA VAL A 65 -0.95 11.71 -8.52
C VAL A 65 -0.47 13.07 -9.02
N THR A 66 -1.43 14.00 -9.11
CA THR A 66 -1.22 15.40 -9.54
C THR A 66 -1.76 16.41 -8.53
N LYS A 67 -2.56 15.98 -7.56
CA LYS A 67 -3.20 16.82 -6.54
C LYS A 67 -3.30 16.06 -5.23
N ASN A 68 -3.15 16.76 -4.12
CA ASN A 68 -3.11 16.18 -2.77
C ASN A 68 -4.41 15.44 -2.45
N ILE A 69 -5.55 15.94 -2.93
CA ILE A 69 -6.86 15.31 -2.74
C ILE A 69 -6.96 13.90 -3.37
N HIS A 70 -6.14 13.57 -4.36
CA HIS A 70 -6.14 12.23 -4.96
C HIS A 70 -5.57 11.17 -4.01
N LEU A 71 -4.81 11.57 -2.98
CA LEU A 71 -4.27 10.65 -1.96
C LEU A 71 -5.34 10.15 -0.98
N ASN A 72 -6.45 10.88 -0.82
CA ASN A 72 -7.50 10.51 0.13
C ASN A 72 -8.04 9.09 -0.12
N PHE A 73 -8.26 8.74 -1.38
CA PHE A 73 -8.81 7.44 -1.76
C PHE A 73 -7.85 6.26 -1.49
N PRO A 74 -6.60 6.25 -2.00
CA PRO A 74 -5.69 5.16 -1.73
C PRO A 74 -5.28 5.10 -0.24
N VAL A 75 -5.07 6.24 0.43
CA VAL A 75 -4.75 6.23 1.87
C VAL A 75 -5.92 5.68 2.69
N SER A 76 -7.17 6.04 2.35
CA SER A 76 -8.34 5.48 3.02
C SER A 76 -8.47 3.97 2.80
N LEU A 77 -8.22 3.48 1.58
CA LEU A 77 -8.22 2.04 1.29
C LEU A 77 -7.22 1.31 2.19
N PHE A 78 -5.97 1.77 2.21
CA PHE A 78 -4.92 1.11 2.98
C PHE A 78 -5.14 1.23 4.49
N ASN A 79 -5.71 2.33 4.99
CA ASN A 79 -6.14 2.43 6.38
C ASN A 79 -7.20 1.37 6.74
N SER A 80 -8.20 1.16 5.88
CA SER A 80 -9.20 0.11 6.10
C SER A 80 -8.60 -1.29 6.10
N LEU A 81 -7.67 -1.57 5.18
CA LEU A 81 -6.95 -2.85 5.14
C LEU A 81 -6.07 -3.04 6.39
N ALA A 82 -5.35 -2.00 6.81
CA ALA A 82 -4.53 -2.00 8.02
C ALA A 82 -5.36 -2.28 9.27
N GLU A 83 -6.53 -1.67 9.40
CA GLU A 83 -7.46 -1.91 10.50
C GLU A 83 -8.00 -3.35 10.49
N GLN A 84 -8.51 -3.81 9.34
CA GLN A 84 -9.13 -5.13 9.20
C GLN A 84 -8.13 -6.28 9.43
N TYR A 85 -6.95 -6.18 8.83
CA TYR A 85 -5.97 -7.26 8.83
C TYR A 85 -4.92 -7.11 9.94
N GLY A 86 -4.78 -5.93 10.54
CA GLY A 86 -3.79 -5.66 11.58
C GLY A 86 -2.37 -5.58 11.02
N ILE A 87 -2.24 -4.99 9.84
CA ILE A 87 -1.00 -4.81 9.07
C ILE A 87 -0.55 -3.35 9.10
N ASP A 88 0.73 -3.14 8.79
CA ASP A 88 1.27 -1.82 8.47
C ASP A 88 1.41 -1.68 6.96
N CYS A 89 1.60 -0.45 6.49
CA CYS A 89 1.64 -0.06 5.11
C CYS A 89 2.76 0.95 4.89
N GLU A 90 3.30 0.96 3.68
CA GLU A 90 4.33 1.89 3.23
C GLU A 90 3.76 2.71 2.06
N VAL A 91 4.10 4.00 2.02
CA VAL A 91 3.84 4.88 0.87
C VAL A 91 5.11 5.59 0.45
N GLY A 92 5.28 5.74 -0.86
CA GLY A 92 6.43 6.39 -1.45
C GLY A 92 6.17 6.82 -2.89
N PHE A 93 7.21 7.34 -3.53
CA PHE A 93 7.17 7.69 -4.95
C PHE A 93 8.11 6.81 -5.76
N ILE A 94 7.87 6.79 -7.08
CA ILE A 94 8.74 6.12 -8.05
C ILE A 94 9.44 7.21 -8.86
N GLY A 95 10.74 7.38 -8.62
CA GLY A 95 11.63 8.32 -9.32
C GLY A 95 12.74 7.57 -10.03
N GLU A 96 12.98 7.87 -11.31
CA GLU A 96 14.04 7.21 -12.12
C GLU A 96 14.00 5.66 -12.10
N GLY A 97 12.82 5.08 -11.90
CA GLY A 97 12.62 3.63 -11.81
C GLY A 97 12.90 3.02 -10.42
N VAL A 98 13.23 3.84 -9.42
CA VAL A 98 13.50 3.43 -8.04
C VAL A 98 12.33 3.85 -7.14
N ARG A 99 11.98 2.98 -6.18
CA ARG A 99 10.99 3.28 -5.13
C ARG A 99 11.68 3.97 -3.96
N GLU A 100 11.14 5.11 -3.57
CA GLU A 100 11.60 5.88 -2.42
C GLU A 100 10.47 6.01 -1.39
N PRO A 101 10.57 5.34 -0.22
CA PRO A 101 9.56 5.42 0.81
C PRO A 101 9.60 6.79 1.49
N VAL A 102 8.43 7.33 1.81
CA VAL A 102 8.30 8.63 2.50
C VAL A 102 7.56 8.51 3.83
N SER A 103 6.73 7.48 4.01
CA SER A 103 5.98 7.28 5.25
C SER A 103 5.55 5.82 5.41
N TYR A 104 5.43 5.41 6.67
CA TYR A 104 4.82 4.16 7.09
C TYR A 104 3.60 4.50 7.97
N PHE A 105 2.54 3.70 7.85
CA PHE A 105 1.29 3.91 8.58
C PHE A 105 0.54 2.58 8.75
N GLY A 106 -0.39 2.50 9.68
CA GLY A 106 -1.24 1.33 9.91
C GLY A 106 -1.31 0.91 11.37
N LYS A 107 -1.28 -0.40 11.61
CA LYS A 107 -1.55 -0.99 12.93
C LYS A 107 -0.60 -0.53 14.05
N ARG A 108 0.68 -0.35 13.77
CA ARG A 108 1.73 0.06 14.73
C ARG A 108 2.09 1.54 14.58
N GLU A 109 2.07 2.05 13.36
CA GLU A 109 2.51 3.41 13.04
C GLU A 109 1.39 4.46 13.21
N GLY A 110 0.13 4.03 13.34
CA GLY A 110 -1.04 4.91 13.39
C GLY A 110 -1.66 5.14 12.02
N ALA A 111 -2.88 5.68 11.96
CA ALA A 111 -3.59 5.86 10.69
C ALA A 111 -2.82 6.81 9.76
N GLY A 112 -2.76 6.46 8.47
CA GLY A 112 -2.16 7.29 7.45
C GLY A 112 -3.00 8.54 7.22
N GLU A 113 -2.37 9.70 7.21
CA GLU A 113 -3.01 10.98 6.95
C GLU A 113 -2.61 11.49 5.57
N ALA A 114 -3.57 11.53 4.64
CA ALA A 114 -3.32 11.91 3.25
C ALA A 114 -2.70 13.31 3.11
N PHE A 115 -3.07 14.26 3.99
CA PHE A 115 -2.48 15.59 4.02
C PHE A 115 -0.99 15.55 4.40
N LEU A 116 -0.62 14.86 5.49
CA LEU A 116 0.78 14.74 5.91
C LEU A 116 1.63 13.97 4.88
N ILE A 117 1.08 12.90 4.31
CA ILE A 117 1.74 12.14 3.24
C ILE A 117 1.98 13.03 2.01
N ALA A 118 1.03 13.92 1.66
CA ALA A 118 1.22 14.86 0.57
C ALA A 118 2.40 15.80 0.80
N GLU A 119 2.54 16.33 2.02
CA GLU A 119 3.66 17.20 2.41
C GLU A 119 5.00 16.46 2.28
N TYR A 120 5.07 15.18 2.70
CA TYR A 120 6.29 14.37 2.54
C TYR A 120 6.61 14.04 1.08
N LEU A 121 5.60 13.90 0.23
CA LEU A 121 5.75 13.73 -1.21
C LEU A 121 6.09 15.04 -1.94
N GLY A 122 5.97 16.20 -1.29
CA GLY A 122 6.16 17.50 -1.91
C GLY A 122 5.11 17.83 -2.98
N LEU A 123 3.86 17.41 -2.74
CA LEU A 123 2.71 17.62 -3.64
C LEU A 123 1.92 18.91 -3.34
#